data_AF-A0A9D1VDI4-F1
#
_entry.id   AF-A0A9D1VDI4-F1
#
_cell.length_a   1.000
_cell.length_b   1.000
_cell.length_c   1.000
_cell.angle_alpha   90.00
_cell.angle_beta   90.00
_cell.angle_gamma   90.00
#
_symmetry.space_group_name_H-M   'P 1'
#
loop_
_entity.id
_entity.type
_entity.pdbx_description
1 polymer ?
#
loop_
_entity_poly.entity_id
_entity_poly.type
_entity_poly.pdbx_seq_one_letter_code
_entity_poly.pdbx_strand_id
1 'polypeptide(L)'
;MSIAQRLQRLEAKLGEKRAWLTVFQLEDGSTFTTELDPMTYLLQYGAKTERGRIVGYEPPPGTHDPITGAVYAEIRRLVLGEILAHPAPNRDIHDFE
;
A
#
# COMPACT_ATOMS: atom_id res chain seq x y z
N MET A 1 0.83 -4.16 36.83
CA MET A 1 0.70 -3.57 35.47
C MET A 1 -0.72 -3.07 35.32
N SER A 2 -0.93 -1.78 35.11
CA SER A 2 -2.27 -1.18 35.01
C SER A 2 -2.92 -1.42 33.63
N ILE A 3 -4.24 -1.21 33.53
CA ILE A 3 -4.98 -1.30 32.26
C ILE A 3 -4.43 -0.29 31.23
N ALA A 4 -4.10 0.93 31.66
CA ALA A 4 -3.50 1.95 30.79
C ALA A 4 -2.15 1.51 30.21
N GLN A 5 -1.29 0.88 31.01
CA GLN A 5 -0.01 0.33 30.53
C GLN A 5 -0.19 -0.82 29.53
N ARG A 6 -1.25 -1.63 29.70
CA ARG A 6 -1.60 -2.68 28.74
C ARG A 6 -2.10 -2.11 27.42
N LEU A 7 -2.92 -1.06 27.46
CA LEU A 7 -3.41 -0.35 26.26
C LEU A 7 -2.25 0.28 25.48
N GLN A 8 -1.36 1.03 26.14
CA GLN A 8 -0.18 1.60 25.49
C GLN A 8 0.71 0.54 24.83
N ARG A 9 0.91 -0.61 25.49
CA ARG A 9 1.71 -1.69 24.93
C ARG A 9 1.04 -2.35 23.72
N LEU A 10 -0.29 -2.44 23.71
CA LEU A 10 -1.06 -2.93 22.58
C LEU A 10 -1.00 -1.96 21.40
N GLU A 11 -1.13 -0.66 21.65
CA GLU A 11 -0.99 0.39 20.64
C GLU A 11 0.41 0.38 20.02
N ALA A 12 1.46 0.27 20.83
CA ALA A 12 2.83 0.17 20.35
C ALA A 12 3.04 -1.07 19.45
N LYS A 13 2.58 -2.25 19.89
CA LYS A 13 2.65 -3.48 19.09
C LYS A 13 1.85 -3.39 17.79
N LEU A 14 0.70 -2.73 17.82
CA LEU A 14 -0.12 -2.51 16.63
C LEU A 14 0.56 -1.53 15.67
N GLY A 15 1.21 -0.49 16.19
CA GLY A 15 2.02 0.44 15.42
C GLY A 15 3.21 -0.22 14.74
N GLU A 16 3.95 -1.07 15.48
CA GLU A 16 5.06 -1.86 14.92
C GLU A 16 4.58 -2.77 13.78
N LYS A 17 3.45 -3.46 13.96
CA LYS A 17 2.89 -4.33 12.92
C LYS A 17 2.41 -3.54 11.71
N ARG A 18 1.81 -2.35 11.91
CA ARG A 18 1.35 -1.47 10.83
C ARG A 18 2.49 -0.81 10.06
N ALA A 19 3.65 -0.58 10.69
CA ALA A 19 4.79 0.05 10.03
C ALA A 19 5.34 -0.77 8.84
N TRP A 20 5.01 -2.07 8.78
CA TRP A 20 5.48 -3.00 7.74
C TRP A 20 4.44 -3.19 6.64
N LEU A 21 3.23 -2.66 6.83
CA LEU A 21 2.15 -2.77 5.86
C LEU A 21 2.17 -1.58 4.91
N THR A 22 1.93 -1.87 3.65
CA THR A 22 1.64 -0.84 2.66
C THR A 22 0.26 -0.25 2.93
N VAL A 23 0.16 1.08 2.96
CA VAL A 23 -1.08 1.81 3.20
C VAL A 23 -1.47 2.61 1.96
N PHE A 24 -2.67 2.34 1.46
CA PHE A 24 -3.29 3.07 0.37
C PHE A 24 -4.49 3.88 0.88
N GLN A 25 -4.72 5.05 0.29
CA GLN A 25 -5.93 5.84 0.50
C GLN A 25 -6.94 5.53 -0.59
N LEU A 26 -8.20 5.34 -0.18
CA LEU A 26 -9.32 5.07 -1.07
C LEU A 26 -10.13 6.34 -1.36
N GLU A 27 -10.93 6.32 -2.41
CA GLU A 27 -11.77 7.44 -2.85
C GLU A 27 -12.80 7.90 -1.81
N ASP A 28 -13.23 7.00 -0.92
CA ASP A 28 -14.13 7.31 0.21
C ASP A 28 -13.42 7.95 1.40
N GLY A 29 -12.11 8.20 1.28
CA GLY A 29 -11.26 8.75 2.34
C GLY A 29 -10.79 7.71 3.36
N SER A 30 -11.21 6.44 3.23
CA SER A 30 -10.74 5.37 4.11
C SER A 30 -9.37 4.84 3.69
N THR A 31 -8.74 4.06 4.57
CA THR A 31 -7.46 3.41 4.28
C THR A 31 -7.62 1.92 4.02
N PHE A 32 -6.80 1.43 3.10
CA PHE A 32 -6.62 0.01 2.79
C PHE A 32 -5.17 -0.38 3.09
N THR A 33 -4.97 -1.51 3.78
CA THR A 33 -3.66 -1.99 4.18
C THR A 33 -3.39 -3.36 3.59
N THR A 34 -2.18 -3.58 3.07
CA THR A 34 -1.74 -4.86 2.52
C THR A 34 -0.32 -5.22 2.97
N GLU A 35 -0.02 -6.52 3.05
CA GLU A 35 1.32 -7.05 3.33
C GLU A 35 2.23 -7.01 2.11
N LEU A 36 1.68 -6.83 0.91
CA LEU A 36 2.45 -6.69 -0.32
C LEU A 36 3.09 -5.31 -0.38
N ASP A 37 4.28 -5.22 -0.96
CA ASP A 37 4.86 -3.92 -1.33
C ASP A 37 3.95 -3.21 -2.35
N PRO A 38 3.99 -1.87 -2.41
CA PRO A 38 3.02 -1.10 -3.20
C PRO A 38 3.10 -1.40 -4.70
N MET A 39 4.28 -1.72 -5.22
CA MET A 39 4.44 -2.00 -6.65
C MET A 39 3.85 -3.36 -7.00
N THR A 40 4.17 -4.39 -6.21
CA THR A 40 3.62 -5.74 -6.41
C THR A 40 2.09 -5.74 -6.34
N TYR A 41 1.51 -5.04 -5.36
CA TYR A 41 0.06 -4.92 -5.28
C TYR A 41 -0.54 -4.27 -6.54
N LEU A 42 -0.01 -3.11 -6.95
CA LEU A 42 -0.54 -2.36 -8.08
C LEU A 42 -0.37 -3.10 -9.41
N LEU A 43 0.71 -3.86 -9.59
CA LEU A 43 0.91 -4.68 -10.79
C LEU A 43 -0.06 -5.86 -10.85
N GLN A 44 -0.40 -6.45 -9.71
CA GLN A 44 -1.27 -7.63 -9.65
C GLN A 44 -2.75 -7.28 -9.71
N TYR A 45 -3.17 -6.21 -9.01
CA TYR A 45 -4.58 -5.87 -8.81
C TYR A 45 -4.99 -4.52 -9.42
N GLY A 46 -4.02 -3.71 -9.87
CA GLY A 46 -4.28 -2.35 -10.32
C GLY A 46 -4.69 -1.43 -9.17
N ALA A 47 -5.39 -0.35 -9.52
CA ALA A 47 -5.89 0.64 -8.58
C ALA A 47 -7.19 0.25 -7.85
N LYS A 48 -7.67 -0.98 -8.01
CA LYS A 48 -8.98 -1.38 -7.51
C LYS A 48 -8.82 -2.38 -6.38
N THR A 49 -9.45 -2.09 -5.26
CA THR A 49 -9.56 -2.99 -4.12
C THR A 49 -11.00 -3.51 -4.03
N GLU A 50 -11.24 -4.51 -3.19
CA GLU A 50 -12.60 -4.95 -2.84
C GLU A 50 -13.43 -3.84 -2.17
N ARG A 51 -12.76 -2.85 -1.57
CA ARG A 51 -13.38 -1.76 -0.80
C ARG A 51 -13.55 -0.46 -1.58
N GLY A 52 -12.97 -0.34 -2.78
CA GLY A 52 -13.02 0.89 -3.59
C GLY A 52 -11.75 1.14 -4.38
N ARG A 53 -11.69 2.29 -5.06
CA ARG A 53 -10.53 2.69 -5.86
C ARG A 53 -9.46 3.37 -5.01
N ILE A 54 -8.20 3.01 -5.24
CA ILE A 54 -7.01 3.65 -4.67
C ILE A 54 -6.83 5.02 -5.35
N VAL A 55 -6.73 6.06 -4.53
CA VAL A 55 -6.51 7.46 -4.95
C VAL A 55 -5.26 8.07 -4.31
N GLY A 56 -4.63 7.39 -3.36
CA GLY A 56 -3.41 7.85 -2.73
C GLY A 56 -2.54 6.72 -2.20
N TYR A 57 -1.25 7.01 -2.02
CA TYR A 57 -0.28 6.12 -1.41
C TYR A 57 0.56 6.92 -0.41
N GLU A 58 0.63 6.43 0.83
CA GLU A 58 1.48 6.99 1.87
C GLU A 58 2.63 6.02 2.14
N PRO A 59 3.90 6.43 1.93
CA PRO A 59 5.03 5.57 2.14
C PRO A 59 5.19 5.30 3.64
N PRO A 60 5.76 4.14 4.01
CA PRO A 60 6.05 3.84 5.41
C PRO A 60 6.94 4.94 6.01
N PRO A 61 6.75 5.30 7.29
CA PRO A 61 7.56 6.32 7.94
C PRO A 61 9.01 5.84 8.08
N GLY A 62 9.98 6.71 7.77
CA GLY A 62 11.40 6.41 7.93
C GLY A 62 12.29 7.16 6.93
N THR A 63 13.61 7.02 7.12
CA THR A 63 14.60 7.48 6.15
C THR A 63 14.67 6.48 5.01
N HIS A 64 14.37 6.93 3.81
CA HIS A 64 14.50 6.13 2.59
C HIS A 64 15.79 6.54 1.88
N ASP A 65 16.49 5.59 1.28
CA ASP A 65 17.54 5.93 0.33
C ASP A 65 16.93 6.67 -0.89
N PRO A 66 17.73 7.44 -1.63
CA PRO A 66 17.23 8.24 -2.75
C PRO A 66 16.50 7.46 -3.84
N ILE A 67 16.86 6.18 -4.05
CA ILE A 67 16.23 5.33 -5.07
C ILE A 67 14.85 4.90 -4.57
N THR A 68 14.75 4.40 -3.35
CA THR A 68 13.46 4.04 -2.74
C THR A 68 12.52 5.24 -2.66
N GLY A 69 13.05 6.42 -2.30
CA GLY A 69 12.28 7.66 -2.28
C GLY A 69 11.73 8.05 -3.66
N ALA A 70 12.52 7.88 -4.72
CA ALA A 70 12.09 8.14 -6.09
C ALA A 70 11.00 7.15 -6.56
N VAL A 71 11.13 5.87 -6.23
CA VAL A 71 10.10 4.86 -6.54
C VAL A 71 8.77 5.23 -5.86
N TYR A 72 8.78 5.60 -4.59
CA TYR A 72 7.56 6.01 -3.89
C TYR A 72 6.95 7.31 -4.43
N ALA A 73 7.79 8.26 -4.86
CA ALA A 73 7.31 9.46 -5.53
C ALA A 73 6.63 9.13 -6.86
N GLU A 74 7.19 8.18 -7.62
CA GLU A 74 6.61 7.74 -8.89
C GLU A 74 5.30 6.97 -8.68
N ILE A 75 5.23 6.09 -7.68
CA ILE A 75 3.98 5.41 -7.32
C ILE A 75 2.90 6.44 -6.95
N ARG A 76 3.23 7.46 -6.14
CA ARG A 76 2.29 8.54 -5.84
C ARG A 76 1.84 9.28 -7.09
N ARG A 77 2.77 9.59 -8.01
CA ARG A 77 2.46 10.26 -9.28
C ARG A 77 1.52 9.42 -10.14
N LEU A 78 1.72 8.11 -10.22
CA LEU A 78 0.85 7.21 -10.97
C LEU A 78 -0.50 7.03 -10.30
N VAL A 79 -0.55 6.88 -8.98
CA VAL A 79 -1.79 6.78 -8.21
C VAL A 79 -2.63 8.07 -8.32
N LEU A 80 -1.99 9.25 -8.23
CA LEU A 80 -2.64 10.56 -8.33
C LEU A 80 -2.85 11.03 -9.78
N GLY A 81 -2.13 10.46 -10.72
CA GLY A 81 -2.05 10.88 -12.12
C GLY A 81 -2.53 9.84 -13.13
N GLU A 82 -3.38 8.89 -12.71
CA GLU A 82 -3.87 7.72 -13.46
C GLU A 82 -2.99 6.47 -13.36
N ILE A 83 -3.41 5.48 -12.55
CA ILE A 83 -3.04 4.08 -12.81
C ILE A 83 -3.79 3.69 -14.09
N LEU A 84 -3.14 3.98 -15.23
CA LEU A 84 -3.25 3.34 -16.54
C LEU A 84 -4.65 3.32 -17.19
N ALA A 85 -4.77 3.92 -18.38
CA ALA A 85 -5.90 3.79 -19.31
C ALA A 85 -6.15 2.34 -19.85
N HIS A 86 -5.77 1.28 -19.14
CA HIS A 86 -6.00 -0.10 -19.58
C HIS A 86 -6.09 -1.10 -18.40
N PRO A 87 -7.01 -2.08 -18.48
CA PRO A 87 -7.11 -3.16 -17.50
C PRO A 87 -5.82 -4.00 -17.52
N ALA A 88 -5.41 -4.49 -16.35
CA ALA A 88 -4.37 -5.51 -16.26
C ALA A 88 -4.72 -6.65 -17.25
N PRO A 89 -3.82 -7.01 -18.18
CA PRO A 89 -4.08 -8.10 -19.10
C PRO A 89 -4.30 -9.38 -18.30
N ASN A 90 -5.32 -10.13 -18.70
CA ASN A 90 -5.65 -11.45 -18.19
C ASN A 90 -4.40 -12.32 -18.29
N ARG A 91 -3.67 -12.47 -17.17
CA ARG A 91 -2.40 -13.21 -17.13
C ARG A 91 -2.77 -14.68 -16.98
N ASP A 92 -2.89 -15.36 -18.11
CA ASP A 92 -2.90 -16.81 -18.12
C ASP A 92 -1.49 -17.29 -17.76
N ILE A 93 -1.36 -18.00 -16.65
CA ILE A 93 -0.09 -18.36 -15.99
C ILE A 93 0.53 -19.65 -16.56
N HIS A 94 0.17 -20.03 -17.79
CA HIS A 94 0.52 -21.34 -18.35
C HIS A 94 1.63 -21.36 -19.41
N ASP A 95 2.25 -20.24 -19.78
CA ASP A 95 3.32 -20.23 -20.82
C ASP A 95 4.75 -20.27 -20.24
N PHE A 96 5.06 -21.31 -19.46
CA PHE A 96 6.44 -21.73 -19.23
C PHE A 96 6.57 -23.23 -19.53
N GLU A 97 6.64 -23.57 -20.82
CA GLU A 97 7.28 -24.80 -21.33
C GLU A 97 8.63 -24.48 -21.97
#